data_AF-A0A0A9Y6Z4-F1
#
_entry.id   AF-A0A0A9Y6Z4-F1
#
_cell.length_a   1.000
_cell.length_b   1.000
_cell.length_c   1.000
_cell.angle_alpha   90.00
_cell.angle_beta   90.00
_cell.angle_gamma   90.00
#
_symmetry.space_group_name_H-M   'P 1'
#
loop_
_entity.id
_entity.type
_entity.pdbx_description
1 polymer ?
#
loop_
_entity_poly.entity_id
_entity_poly.type
_entity_poly.pdbx_seq_one_letter_code
_entity_poly.pdbx_strand_id
1 'polypeptide(L)'
;TGRLDSLRLVDQNIQEALLDGDVSDDILEAELVGANEYDRAVLEVQLLAEARKEREKPKSEGSASLVSAHSMLVGGGVHTRYQLPKIEWVKFGGDVKDWLRFWSQFEIVHEDESLKPQQKYHYLVQATIPGSRAREIVESFPPTKESYAKAVASLQSRFGREDLLVEHYQRELLKLVVQNIVQKGKVPLSQVYDKIETQINNLETL
;
A
#
# COMPACT_ATOMS: atom_id res chain seq x y z
N THR A 1 40.71 26.89 24.34
CA THR A 1 39.86 27.76 25.18
C THR A 1 39.08 28.72 24.29
N GLY A 2 39.69 29.80 23.78
CA GLY A 2 38.95 30.94 23.18
C GLY A 2 37.83 30.67 22.16
N ARG A 3 37.90 29.62 21.31
CA ARG A 3 36.80 29.27 20.38
C ARG A 3 35.48 28.90 21.08
N LEU A 4 35.55 28.28 22.26
CA LEU A 4 34.37 27.84 23.00
C LEU A 4 33.71 29.03 23.71
N ASP A 5 34.52 29.96 24.19
CA ASP A 5 34.09 31.23 24.76
C ASP A 5 33.47 32.15 23.68
N SER A 6 34.05 32.18 22.47
CA SER A 6 33.46 32.87 21.31
C SER A 6 32.09 32.29 20.91
N LEU A 7 31.91 30.96 20.98
CA LEU A 7 30.64 30.33 20.64
C LEU A 7 29.55 30.69 21.67
N ARG A 8 29.89 30.71 22.96
CA ARG A 8 28.96 31.15 24.02
C ARG A 8 28.57 32.62 23.90
N LEU A 9 29.50 33.48 23.50
CA LEU A 9 29.20 34.90 23.26
C LEU A 9 28.26 35.09 22.06
N VAL A 10 28.45 34.32 20.97
CA VAL A 10 27.54 34.35 19.82
C VAL A 10 26.15 33.81 20.18
N ASP A 11 26.08 32.71 20.95
CA ASP A 11 24.81 32.14 21.44
C ASP A 11 24.05 33.14 22.34
N GLN A 12 24.75 33.80 23.26
CA GLN A 12 24.17 34.83 24.12
C GLN A 12 23.67 36.05 23.33
N ASN A 13 24.44 36.53 22.34
CA ASN A 13 24.02 37.62 21.47
C ASN A 13 22.79 37.24 20.60
N ILE A 14 22.66 35.98 20.19
CA ILE A 14 21.48 35.48 19.47
C ILE A 14 20.26 35.43 20.40
N GLN A 15 20.44 35.03 21.67
CA GLN A 15 19.37 35.03 22.66
C GLN A 15 18.90 36.44 23.02
N GLU A 16 19.80 37.42 23.15
CA GLU A 16 19.41 38.84 23.30
C GLU A 16 18.68 39.35 22.05
N ALA A 17 19.17 39.07 20.84
CA ALA A 17 18.51 39.48 19.60
C ALA A 17 17.12 38.83 19.37
N LEU A 18 16.85 37.67 19.98
CA LEU A 18 15.53 37.03 20.00
C LEU A 18 14.58 37.68 21.03
N LEU A 19 15.10 38.34 22.06
CA LEU A 19 14.33 39.09 23.06
C LEU A 19 14.10 40.56 22.64
N ASP A 20 14.98 41.12 21.80
CA ASP A 20 14.89 42.49 21.26
C ASP A 20 13.95 42.61 20.05
N GLY A 21 13.30 41.52 19.64
CA GLY A 21 12.22 41.55 18.66
C GLY A 21 10.95 42.16 19.26
N ASP A 22 10.61 43.39 18.84
CA ASP A 22 9.38 44.12 19.22
C ASP A 22 8.11 43.46 18.66
N VAL A 23 7.85 42.23 19.11
CA VAL A 23 6.59 41.51 18.93
C VAL A 23 5.71 41.93 20.10
N SER A 24 4.76 42.82 19.85
CA SER A 24 3.76 43.21 20.87
C SER A 24 3.10 41.97 21.47
N ASP A 25 2.82 42.00 22.78
CA ASP A 25 2.04 40.98 23.49
C ASP A 25 0.73 40.67 22.74
N ASP A 26 0.10 41.68 22.12
CA ASP A 26 -1.12 41.51 21.30
C ASP A 26 -0.92 40.56 20.11
N ILE A 27 0.28 40.53 19.52
CA ILE A 27 0.63 39.65 18.39
C ILE A 27 0.87 38.23 18.91
N LEU A 28 1.55 38.11 20.05
CA LEU A 28 1.81 36.83 20.71
C LEU A 28 0.49 36.17 21.17
N GLU A 29 -0.42 36.96 21.77
CA GLU A 29 -1.77 36.53 22.13
C GLU A 29 -2.58 36.12 20.90
N ALA A 30 -2.53 36.87 19.79
CA ALA A 30 -3.23 36.52 18.57
C ALA A 30 -2.73 35.18 17.96
N GLU A 31 -1.42 34.94 17.96
CA GLU A 31 -0.84 33.67 17.50
C GLU A 31 -1.20 32.51 18.43
N LEU A 32 -1.14 32.72 19.75
CA LEU A 32 -1.57 31.74 20.75
C LEU A 32 -3.05 31.40 20.62
N VAL A 33 -3.93 32.38 20.41
CA VAL A 33 -5.37 32.15 20.17
C VAL A 33 -5.58 31.32 18.91
N GLY A 34 -4.90 31.67 17.80
CA GLY A 34 -4.99 30.93 16.54
C GLY A 34 -4.51 29.48 16.64
N ALA A 35 -3.45 29.20 17.41
CA ALA A 35 -3.01 27.84 17.69
C ALA A 35 -4.04 27.05 18.52
N ASN A 36 -4.61 27.69 19.54
CA ASN A 36 -5.56 27.09 20.48
C ASN A 36 -6.92 26.76 19.82
N GLU A 37 -7.31 27.42 18.72
CA GLU A 37 -8.50 27.06 17.93
C GLU A 37 -8.42 25.64 17.34
N TYR A 38 -7.26 25.27 16.79
CA TYR A 38 -7.06 23.91 16.24
C TYR A 38 -7.08 22.84 17.34
N ASP A 39 -6.40 23.09 18.46
CA ASP A 39 -6.39 22.17 19.60
C ASP A 39 -7.81 21.97 20.16
N ARG A 40 -8.61 23.03 20.29
CA ARG A 40 -10.00 22.94 20.75
C ARG A 40 -10.87 22.14 19.78
N ALA A 41 -10.74 22.36 18.47
CA ALA A 41 -11.50 21.62 17.46
C ALA A 41 -11.16 20.12 17.47
N VAL A 42 -9.88 19.77 17.63
CA VAL A 42 -9.42 18.38 17.77
C VAL A 42 -9.97 17.74 19.04
N LEU A 43 -9.91 18.44 20.18
CA LEU A 43 -10.42 17.95 21.46
C LEU A 43 -11.94 17.70 21.42
N GLU A 44 -12.70 18.59 20.77
CA GLU A 44 -14.15 18.45 20.60
C GLU A 44 -14.50 17.21 19.77
N VAL A 45 -13.81 16.98 18.65
CA VAL A 45 -14.02 15.81 17.80
C VAL A 45 -13.66 14.50 18.54
N GLN A 46 -12.60 14.50 19.35
CA GLN A 46 -12.24 13.35 20.19
C GLN A 46 -13.33 13.05 21.23
N LEU A 47 -13.80 14.05 21.99
CA LEU A 47 -14.87 13.89 22.98
C LEU A 47 -16.17 13.39 22.33
N LEU A 48 -16.54 13.88 21.15
CA LEU A 48 -17.70 13.41 20.40
C LEU A 48 -17.57 11.96 19.92
N ALA A 49 -16.36 11.53 19.55
CA ALA A 49 -16.09 10.14 19.17
C ALA A 49 -16.19 9.18 20.38
N GLU A 50 -15.65 9.57 21.53
CA GLU A 50 -15.73 8.80 22.77
C GLU A 50 -17.17 8.70 23.28
N ALA A 51 -17.93 9.81 23.28
CA ALA A 51 -19.33 9.82 23.67
C ALA A 51 -20.23 8.94 22.77
N ARG A 52 -19.91 8.83 21.46
CA ARG A 52 -20.59 7.88 20.56
C ARG A 52 -20.25 6.43 20.89
N LYS A 53 -18.98 6.14 21.17
CA LYS A 53 -18.49 4.80 21.54
C LYS A 53 -19.06 4.30 22.87
N GLU A 54 -19.29 5.18 23.84
CA GLU A 54 -20.05 4.88 25.07
C GLU A 54 -21.52 4.55 24.78
N ARG A 55 -22.16 5.30 23.88
CA ARG A 55 -23.58 5.17 23.53
C ARG A 55 -23.91 3.91 22.70
N GLU A 56 -22.91 3.32 22.04
CA GLU A 56 -23.06 2.08 21.25
C GLU A 56 -22.90 0.78 22.05
N LYS A 57 -22.64 0.84 23.37
CA LYS A 57 -22.65 -0.35 24.24
C LYS A 57 -24.10 -0.87 24.39
N PRO A 58 -24.45 -2.08 23.89
CA PRO A 58 -25.82 -2.58 23.96
C PRO A 58 -26.19 -2.97 25.40
N LYS A 59 -27.29 -2.40 25.91
CA LYS A 59 -27.92 -2.88 27.15
C LYS A 59 -28.62 -4.22 26.89
N SER A 60 -28.18 -5.27 27.57
CA SER A 60 -28.87 -6.56 27.64
C SER A 60 -29.97 -6.55 28.70
N GLU A 61 -31.18 -6.99 28.37
CA GLU A 61 -32.08 -7.80 29.22
C GLU A 61 -33.45 -8.05 28.51
N GLY A 62 -34.09 -9.21 28.78
CA GLY A 62 -35.55 -9.37 28.62
C GLY A 62 -36.07 -10.40 27.59
N SER A 63 -36.33 -11.63 28.06
CA SER A 63 -37.11 -12.74 27.42
C SER A 63 -38.52 -12.32 26.92
N ALA A 64 -39.29 -13.05 26.07
CA ALA A 64 -39.29 -14.43 25.56
C ALA A 64 -40.00 -14.47 24.16
N SER A 65 -40.46 -15.56 23.50
CA SER A 65 -40.62 -16.99 23.85
C SER A 65 -40.77 -17.92 22.62
N LEU A 66 -40.47 -19.21 22.82
CA LEU A 66 -40.89 -20.47 22.15
C LEU A 66 -41.64 -20.47 20.78
N VAL A 67 -41.09 -21.25 19.82
CA VAL A 67 -41.74 -22.47 19.30
C VAL A 67 -40.72 -23.53 18.92
N SER A 68 -41.11 -24.81 19.01
CA SER A 68 -40.25 -25.99 18.91
C SER A 68 -40.24 -26.60 17.50
N ALA A 69 -39.06 -27.02 17.04
CA ALA A 69 -38.90 -28.17 16.14
C ALA A 69 -37.56 -28.86 16.43
N HIS A 70 -37.58 -30.18 16.54
CA HIS A 70 -36.51 -30.99 17.11
C HIS A 70 -35.66 -31.66 16.02
N SER A 71 -34.34 -31.51 16.08
CA SER A 71 -33.40 -32.51 15.53
C SER A 71 -32.04 -32.40 16.23
N MET A 72 -31.47 -33.54 16.65
CA MET A 72 -30.24 -33.61 17.45
C MET A 72 -29.00 -33.95 16.60
N LEU A 73 -27.83 -33.79 17.23
CA LEU A 73 -26.50 -34.32 16.85
C LEU A 73 -25.84 -33.57 15.65
N VAL A 74 -24.65 -32.99 15.73
CA VAL A 74 -23.40 -33.40 16.41
C VAL A 74 -22.58 -32.15 16.80
N GLY A 75 -21.86 -32.20 17.92
CA GLY A 75 -20.97 -31.11 18.35
C GLY A 75 -19.62 -31.09 17.64
N GLY A 76 -19.07 -29.89 17.40
CA GLY A 76 -17.73 -29.72 16.84
C GLY A 76 -17.49 -28.33 16.25
N GLY A 77 -17.06 -27.38 17.09
CA GLY A 77 -16.47 -26.08 16.72
C GLY A 77 -16.96 -25.41 15.43
N VAL A 78 -17.96 -24.53 15.55
CA VAL A 78 -18.22 -23.54 14.49
C VAL A 78 -17.08 -22.52 14.51
N HIS A 79 -15.99 -22.86 13.83
CA HIS A 79 -15.15 -21.84 13.22
C HIS A 79 -16.06 -21.08 12.26
N THR A 80 -16.40 -19.83 12.60
CA THR A 80 -16.95 -18.87 11.67
C THR A 80 -15.91 -18.64 10.59
N ARG A 81 -15.96 -19.48 9.54
CA ARG A 81 -15.20 -19.28 8.31
C ARG A 81 -15.74 -18.00 7.69
N TYR A 82 -15.11 -16.88 8.03
CA TYR A 82 -15.28 -15.63 7.31
C TYR A 82 -15.14 -15.96 5.83
N GLN A 83 -16.23 -15.82 5.08
CA GLN A 83 -16.18 -15.96 3.63
C GLN A 83 -15.60 -14.65 3.11
N LEU A 84 -14.26 -14.54 3.20
CA LEU A 84 -13.55 -13.50 2.47
C LEU A 84 -13.97 -13.61 0.99
N PRO A 85 -14.14 -12.49 0.27
CA PRO A 85 -14.26 -12.50 -1.18
C PRO A 85 -13.15 -13.39 -1.75
N LYS A 86 -13.50 -14.31 -2.66
CA LYS A 86 -12.50 -15.16 -3.31
C LYS A 86 -11.47 -14.24 -3.95
N ILE A 87 -10.22 -14.33 -3.51
CA ILE A 87 -9.12 -13.54 -4.07
C ILE A 87 -9.02 -13.95 -5.55
N GLU A 88 -9.41 -13.05 -6.44
CA GLU A 88 -9.26 -13.26 -7.87
C GLU A 88 -7.78 -13.08 -8.22
N TRP A 89 -7.17 -14.14 -8.74
CA TRP A 89 -5.79 -14.13 -9.21
C TRP A 89 -5.61 -13.04 -10.27
N VAL A 90 -4.57 -12.21 -10.09
CA VAL A 90 -4.23 -11.18 -11.08
C VAL A 90 -3.84 -11.87 -12.38
N LYS A 91 -4.64 -11.63 -13.43
CA LYS A 91 -4.35 -12.16 -14.77
C LYS A 91 -3.28 -11.32 -15.44
N PHE A 92 -2.21 -11.97 -15.87
CA PHE A 92 -1.06 -11.34 -16.48
C PHE A 92 -1.21 -11.26 -18.01
N GLY A 93 -1.04 -10.06 -18.57
CA GLY A 93 -1.11 -9.80 -20.01
C GLY A 93 0.24 -9.76 -20.73
N GLY A 94 1.37 -9.80 -20.01
CA GLY A 94 2.69 -9.57 -20.61
C GLY A 94 3.08 -8.09 -20.71
N ASP A 95 2.54 -7.22 -19.86
CA ASP A 95 3.08 -5.89 -19.63
C ASP A 95 4.12 -5.96 -18.51
N VAL A 96 5.31 -5.39 -18.75
CA VAL A 96 6.44 -5.45 -17.80
C VAL A 96 6.09 -4.75 -16.48
N LYS A 97 5.29 -3.67 -16.51
CA LYS A 97 4.91 -2.92 -15.30
C LYS A 97 4.11 -3.77 -14.29
N ASP A 98 3.37 -4.75 -14.80
CA ASP A 98 2.49 -5.62 -14.01
C ASP A 98 3.22 -6.89 -13.55
N TRP A 99 4.48 -7.09 -13.95
CA TRP A 99 5.25 -8.31 -13.67
C TRP A 99 5.45 -8.54 -12.17
N LEU A 100 5.96 -7.57 -11.41
CA LEU A 100 6.21 -7.73 -9.97
C LEU A 100 4.92 -8.11 -9.22
N ARG A 101 3.81 -7.46 -9.56
CA ARG A 101 2.49 -7.72 -8.97
C ARG A 101 1.93 -9.10 -9.33
N PHE A 102 2.19 -9.58 -10.56
CA PHE A 102 1.85 -10.93 -10.97
C PHE A 102 2.74 -11.97 -10.27
N TRP A 103 4.06 -11.78 -10.31
CA TRP A 103 5.03 -12.75 -9.82
C TRP A 103 4.90 -12.97 -8.32
N SER A 104 4.85 -11.91 -7.51
CA SER A 104 4.65 -12.00 -6.05
C SER A 104 3.37 -12.75 -5.62
N GLN A 105 2.32 -12.78 -6.46
CA GLN A 105 1.17 -13.64 -6.22
C GLN A 105 1.41 -15.07 -6.70
N PHE A 106 1.94 -15.23 -7.91
CA PHE A 106 2.14 -16.53 -8.54
C PHE A 106 3.27 -17.36 -7.89
N GLU A 107 4.21 -16.70 -7.21
CA GLU A 107 5.32 -17.29 -6.47
C GLU A 107 4.84 -18.29 -5.42
N ILE A 108 3.72 -17.99 -4.74
CA ILE A 108 3.06 -18.91 -3.80
C ILE A 108 2.71 -20.26 -4.49
N VAL A 109 2.27 -20.22 -5.76
CA VAL A 109 1.98 -21.42 -6.57
C VAL A 109 3.27 -22.04 -7.14
N HIS A 110 4.30 -21.23 -7.36
CA HIS A 110 5.61 -21.67 -7.83
C HIS A 110 6.36 -22.47 -6.76
N GLU A 111 6.33 -22.02 -5.51
CA GLU A 111 7.02 -22.62 -4.36
C GLU A 111 6.27 -23.83 -3.77
N ASP A 112 4.94 -23.90 -3.87
CA ASP A 112 4.13 -24.98 -3.28
C ASP A 112 4.53 -26.38 -3.80
N GLU A 113 5.30 -27.13 -3.01
CA GLU A 113 5.78 -28.47 -3.35
C GLU A 113 4.66 -29.52 -3.48
N SER A 114 3.46 -29.26 -2.92
CA SER A 114 2.32 -30.18 -3.00
C SER A 114 1.72 -30.24 -4.41
N LEU A 115 1.93 -29.20 -5.22
CA LEU A 115 1.42 -29.10 -6.58
C LEU A 115 2.39 -29.72 -7.60
N LYS A 116 1.89 -30.68 -8.38
CA LYS A 116 2.68 -31.28 -9.46
C LYS A 116 2.93 -30.26 -10.58
N PRO A 117 4.05 -30.35 -11.33
CA PRO A 117 4.36 -29.41 -12.42
C PRO A 117 3.24 -29.24 -13.46
N GLN A 118 2.43 -30.27 -13.71
CA GLN A 118 1.30 -30.21 -14.63
C GLN A 118 0.12 -29.39 -14.08
N GLN A 119 -0.08 -29.41 -12.75
CA GLN A 119 -1.05 -28.55 -12.07
C GLN A 119 -0.55 -27.11 -12.07
N LYS A 120 0.72 -26.87 -11.73
CA LYS A 120 1.35 -25.54 -11.79
C LYS A 120 1.29 -24.95 -13.22
N TYR A 121 1.48 -25.76 -14.26
CA TYR A 121 1.28 -25.33 -15.65
C TYR A 121 -0.17 -24.93 -15.93
N HIS A 122 -1.16 -25.69 -15.45
CA HIS A 122 -2.58 -25.32 -15.62
C HIS A 122 -2.93 -24.02 -14.89
N TYR A 123 -2.40 -23.80 -13.68
CA TYR A 123 -2.55 -22.52 -12.98
C TYR A 123 -1.85 -21.37 -13.72
N LEU A 124 -0.65 -21.56 -14.27
CA LEU A 124 0.04 -20.55 -15.07
C LEU A 124 -0.75 -20.16 -16.33
N VAL A 125 -1.36 -21.15 -16.99
CA VAL A 125 -2.28 -20.96 -18.11
C VAL A 125 -3.51 -20.15 -17.66
N GLN A 126 -4.15 -20.48 -16.53
CA GLN A 126 -5.29 -19.73 -16.00
C GLN A 126 -4.94 -18.29 -15.56
N ALA A 127 -3.72 -18.08 -15.06
CA ALA A 127 -3.22 -16.79 -14.59
C ALA A 127 -2.72 -15.88 -15.71
N THR A 128 -2.76 -16.30 -16.98
CA THR A 128 -2.47 -15.45 -18.15
C THR A 128 -3.74 -15.07 -18.92
N ILE A 129 -3.79 -13.84 -19.43
CA ILE A 129 -4.94 -13.34 -20.21
C ILE A 129 -4.98 -14.04 -21.58
N PRO A 130 -6.10 -14.66 -22.00
CA PRO A 130 -6.21 -15.27 -23.32
C PRO A 130 -5.89 -14.29 -24.46
N GLY A 131 -5.11 -14.73 -25.46
CA GLY A 131 -4.68 -13.89 -26.59
C GLY A 131 -3.65 -12.80 -26.23
N SER A 132 -3.06 -12.85 -25.04
CA SER A 132 -2.01 -11.91 -24.62
C SER A 132 -0.60 -12.46 -24.87
N ARG A 133 0.39 -11.57 -24.90
CA ARG A 133 1.80 -11.95 -25.12
C ARG A 133 2.34 -12.93 -24.08
N ALA A 134 1.88 -12.82 -22.83
CA ALA A 134 2.23 -13.79 -21.79
C ALA A 134 1.62 -15.17 -22.07
N ARG A 135 0.37 -15.21 -22.53
CA ARG A 135 -0.33 -16.45 -22.88
C ARG A 135 0.33 -17.16 -24.07
N GLU A 136 0.70 -16.42 -25.12
CA GLU A 136 1.45 -16.95 -26.26
C GLU A 136 2.75 -17.64 -25.84
N ILE A 137 3.48 -17.04 -24.89
CA ILE A 137 4.72 -17.62 -24.35
C ILE A 137 4.43 -18.92 -23.60
N VAL A 138 3.41 -18.97 -22.74
CA VAL A 138 3.05 -20.19 -22.00
C VAL A 138 2.60 -21.30 -22.95
N GLU A 139 1.68 -20.99 -23.89
CA GLU A 139 1.13 -21.97 -24.83
C GLU A 139 2.11 -22.39 -25.94
N SER A 140 3.22 -21.66 -26.13
CA SER A 140 4.30 -22.09 -27.03
C SER A 140 4.99 -23.39 -26.58
N PHE A 141 4.84 -23.78 -25.31
CA PHE A 141 5.33 -25.05 -24.79
C PHE A 141 4.23 -26.12 -24.83
N PRO A 142 4.48 -27.30 -25.45
CA PRO A 142 3.51 -28.39 -25.43
C PRO A 142 3.28 -28.85 -23.97
N PRO A 143 2.06 -29.26 -23.57
CA PRO A 143 1.70 -29.55 -22.17
C PRO A 143 2.27 -30.89 -21.66
N THR A 144 3.60 -31.02 -21.67
CA THR A 144 4.36 -32.17 -21.18
C THR A 144 4.80 -31.96 -19.74
N LYS A 145 5.36 -33.00 -19.09
CA LYS A 145 5.76 -32.91 -17.68
C LYS A 145 6.85 -31.87 -17.40
N GLU A 146 7.66 -31.51 -18.40
CA GLU A 146 8.76 -30.55 -18.31
C GLU A 146 8.39 -29.13 -18.78
N SER A 147 7.18 -28.95 -19.30
CA SER A 147 6.76 -27.68 -19.93
C SER A 147 6.72 -26.51 -18.95
N TYR A 148 6.30 -26.77 -17.71
CA TYR A 148 6.17 -25.74 -16.67
C TYR A 148 7.45 -24.95 -16.43
N ALA A 149 8.58 -25.64 -16.18
CA ALA A 149 9.86 -24.98 -15.91
C ALA A 149 10.33 -24.12 -17.10
N LYS A 150 10.12 -24.63 -18.33
CA LYS A 150 10.47 -23.93 -19.57
C LYS A 150 9.57 -22.70 -19.80
N ALA A 151 8.28 -22.80 -19.51
CA ALA A 151 7.32 -21.70 -19.58
C ALA A 151 7.63 -20.60 -18.56
N VAL A 152 7.87 -20.96 -17.28
CA VAL A 152 8.22 -19.99 -16.22
C VAL A 152 9.53 -19.28 -16.53
N ALA A 153 10.59 -20.02 -16.89
CA ALA A 153 11.87 -19.43 -17.23
C ALA A 153 11.77 -18.48 -18.45
N SER A 154 10.94 -18.81 -19.44
CA SER A 154 10.67 -17.95 -20.60
C SER A 154 9.89 -16.68 -20.23
N LEU A 155 8.97 -16.75 -19.27
CA LEU A 155 8.29 -15.57 -18.74
C LEU A 155 9.24 -14.67 -17.94
N GLN A 156 9.99 -15.23 -16.99
CA GLN A 156 11.01 -14.51 -16.21
C GLN A 156 12.03 -13.83 -17.14
N SER A 157 12.60 -14.55 -18.11
CA SER A 157 13.57 -14.01 -19.07
C SER A 157 13.02 -12.86 -19.94
N ARG A 158 11.71 -12.79 -20.18
CA ARG A 158 11.10 -11.75 -21.01
C ARG A 158 10.50 -10.57 -20.25
N PHE A 159 9.99 -10.80 -19.04
CA PHE A 159 9.24 -9.80 -18.27
C PHE A 159 9.85 -9.52 -16.88
N GLY A 160 10.44 -10.53 -16.24
CA GLY A 160 11.15 -10.42 -14.96
C GLY A 160 12.61 -10.02 -15.09
N ARG A 161 12.92 -9.15 -16.05
CA ARG A 161 14.26 -8.62 -16.26
C ARG A 161 14.44 -7.32 -15.49
N GLU A 162 15.23 -7.37 -14.42
CA GLU A 162 15.57 -6.22 -13.58
C GLU A 162 16.05 -5.01 -14.41
N ASP A 163 16.89 -5.24 -15.42
CA ASP A 163 17.35 -4.20 -16.36
C ASP A 163 16.21 -3.45 -17.05
N LEU A 164 15.17 -4.19 -17.51
CA LEU A 164 13.99 -3.59 -18.13
C LEU A 164 13.06 -2.93 -17.12
N LEU A 165 12.92 -3.51 -15.92
CA LEU A 165 12.03 -3.03 -14.87
C LEU A 165 12.57 -1.70 -14.30
N VAL A 166 13.87 -1.64 -14.00
CA VAL A 166 14.56 -0.41 -13.60
C VAL A 166 14.43 0.66 -14.68
N GLU A 167 14.70 0.35 -15.95
CA GLU A 167 14.56 1.32 -17.03
C GLU A 167 13.10 1.81 -17.18
N HIS A 168 12.12 0.91 -17.03
CA HIS A 168 10.71 1.26 -17.09
C HIS A 168 10.32 2.27 -15.98
N TYR A 169 10.65 1.98 -14.73
CA TYR A 169 10.33 2.85 -13.60
C TYR A 169 11.08 4.19 -13.66
N GLN A 170 12.34 4.20 -14.12
CA GLN A 170 13.09 5.44 -14.40
C GLN A 170 12.41 6.30 -15.48
N ARG A 171 11.94 5.69 -16.58
CA ARG A 171 11.21 6.43 -17.64
C ARG A 171 9.88 6.99 -17.13
N GLU A 172 9.12 6.25 -16.31
CA GLU A 172 7.89 6.77 -15.71
C GLU A 172 8.15 7.90 -14.70
N LEU A 173 9.21 7.83 -13.89
CA LEU A 173 9.66 8.95 -13.04
C LEU A 173 9.98 10.21 -13.86
N LEU A 174 10.80 10.09 -14.91
CA LEU A 174 11.13 11.21 -15.81
C LEU A 174 9.87 11.81 -16.47
N LYS A 175 8.95 10.96 -16.91
CA LYS A 175 7.66 11.34 -17.50
C LYS A 175 6.77 12.08 -16.50
N LEU A 176 6.71 11.68 -15.23
CA LEU A 176 5.99 12.39 -14.17
C LEU A 176 6.57 13.81 -13.96
N VAL A 177 7.89 13.93 -13.90
CA VAL A 177 8.59 15.23 -13.78
C VAL A 177 8.26 16.13 -14.98
N VAL A 178 8.40 15.63 -16.21
CA VAL A 178 8.09 16.38 -17.44
C VAL A 178 6.61 16.78 -17.50
N GLN A 179 5.69 15.88 -17.13
CA GLN A 179 4.25 16.19 -17.09
C GLN A 179 3.94 17.30 -16.08
N ASN A 180 4.56 17.30 -14.90
CA ASN A 180 4.38 18.36 -13.90
C ASN A 180 4.83 19.74 -14.44
N ILE A 181 6.02 19.79 -15.06
CA ILE A 181 6.57 21.01 -15.69
C ILE A 181 5.65 21.53 -16.81
N VAL A 182 5.21 20.65 -17.72
CA VAL A 182 4.36 21.02 -18.86
C VAL A 182 2.96 21.45 -18.40
N GLN A 183 2.40 20.81 -17.38
CA GLN A 183 1.05 21.10 -16.88
C GLN A 183 0.99 22.26 -15.87
N LYS A 184 2.13 22.83 -15.44
CA LYS A 184 2.22 24.02 -14.58
C LYS A 184 1.28 23.98 -13.36
N GLY A 185 1.29 22.87 -12.62
CA GLY A 185 0.49 22.73 -11.39
C GLY A 185 -1.01 22.43 -11.57
N LYS A 186 -1.46 22.00 -12.76
CA LYS A 186 -2.83 21.47 -12.95
C LYS A 186 -3.10 20.15 -12.22
N VAL A 187 -2.04 19.43 -11.83
CA VAL A 187 -2.13 18.21 -11.01
C VAL A 187 -1.82 18.60 -9.56
N PRO A 188 -2.63 18.19 -8.57
CA PRO A 188 -2.33 18.43 -7.16
C PRO A 188 -0.96 17.85 -6.76
N LEU A 189 -0.20 18.58 -5.94
CA LEU A 189 1.15 18.18 -5.54
C LEU A 189 1.17 16.80 -4.84
N SER A 190 0.16 16.49 -4.03
CA SER A 190 -0.02 15.17 -3.40
C SER A 190 -0.04 14.04 -4.44
N GLN A 191 -0.89 14.15 -5.47
CA GLN A 191 -0.96 13.14 -6.54
C GLN A 191 0.34 12.98 -7.34
N VAL A 192 1.22 13.99 -7.35
CA VAL A 192 2.55 13.88 -7.96
C VAL A 192 3.50 13.17 -7.00
N TYR A 193 3.48 13.53 -5.72
CA TYR A 193 4.24 12.86 -4.65
C TYR A 193 3.91 11.36 -4.58
N ASP A 194 2.63 11.00 -4.42
CA ASP A 194 2.16 9.61 -4.29
C ASP A 194 2.64 8.72 -5.46
N LYS A 195 2.64 9.28 -6.68
CA LYS A 195 3.08 8.58 -7.90
C LYS A 195 4.58 8.40 -7.97
N ILE A 196 5.36 9.39 -7.51
CA ILE A 196 6.82 9.33 -7.42
C ILE A 196 7.21 8.30 -6.36
N GLU A 197 6.63 8.38 -5.16
CA GLU A 197 6.84 7.43 -4.06
C GLU A 197 6.49 6.00 -4.50
N THR A 198 5.38 5.81 -5.22
CA THR A 198 5.05 4.50 -5.83
C THR A 198 6.15 3.96 -6.74
N GLN A 199 6.77 4.80 -7.60
CA GLN A 199 7.85 4.33 -8.48
C GLN A 199 9.15 4.07 -7.72
N ILE A 200 9.44 4.84 -6.66
CA ILE A 200 10.60 4.62 -5.79
C ILE A 200 10.45 3.30 -5.04
N ASN A 201 9.30 3.05 -4.41
CA ASN A 201 9.03 1.80 -3.70
C ASN A 201 9.13 0.58 -4.65
N ASN A 202 8.66 0.69 -5.89
CA ASN A 202 8.84 -0.36 -6.91
C ASN A 202 10.32 -0.59 -7.26
N LEU A 203 11.15 0.47 -7.28
CA LEU A 203 12.59 0.38 -7.51
C LEU A 203 13.37 -0.17 -6.30
N GLU A 204 12.88 0.02 -5.08
CA GLU A 204 13.46 -0.54 -3.85
C GLU A 204 13.05 -2.01 -3.60
N THR A 205 11.95 -2.47 -4.23
CA THR A 205 11.43 -3.84 -4.09
C THR A 205 11.96 -4.80 -5.17
N LEU A 206 12.71 -4.28 -6.14
CA LEU A 206 13.37 -5.03 -7.22
C LEU A 206 14.62 -5.78 -6.72
#